data_AF-A0A438G3Z3-F1
#
_entry.id   AF-A0A438G3Z3-F1
#
_cell.length_a   1.000
_cell.length_b   1.000
_cell.length_c   1.000
_cell.angle_alpha   90.00
_cell.angle_beta   90.00
_cell.angle_gamma   90.00
#
_symmetry.space_group_name_H-M   'P 1'
#
loop_
_entity.id
_entity.type
_entity.pdbx_description
1 polymer ?
#
loop_
_entity_poly.entity_id
_entity_poly.type
_entity_poly.pdbx_seq_one_letter_code
_entity_poly.pdbx_strand_id
1 'polypeptide(L)'
;MSQNSNYNSGSGPDFNITDDILAVIPTDPYDQLDLARKITSMAIASRVSKLESEVGRLRQMMYEKDRVAFDLEEKVSQLERAYQESESRLKMVIDENVCI
;
A
#
# COMPACT_ATOMS: atom_id res chain seq x y z
N MET A 1 57.63 2.38 20.19
CA MET A 1 56.91 3.08 19.11
C MET A 1 55.44 2.85 19.33
N SER A 2 54.74 3.88 19.81
CA SER A 2 53.38 3.78 20.33
C SER A 2 52.37 3.77 19.18
N GLN A 3 51.56 2.72 19.12
CA GLN A 3 50.33 2.69 18.34
C GLN A 3 49.30 3.58 19.02
N ASN A 4 48.81 4.61 18.34
CA ASN A 4 47.73 5.45 18.84
C ASN A 4 46.47 5.18 18.01
N SER A 5 45.76 4.12 18.41
CA SER A 5 44.36 3.92 18.04
C SER A 5 43.51 4.88 18.85
N ASN A 6 42.93 5.91 18.23
CA ASN A 6 41.87 6.67 18.88
C ASN A 6 40.94 7.29 17.84
N TYR A 7 39.98 6.51 17.37
CA TYR A 7 38.76 7.02 16.76
C TYR A 7 37.58 6.31 17.39
N ASN A 8 37.05 6.85 18.48
CA ASN A 8 35.64 6.69 18.77
C ASN A 8 35.12 7.84 19.63
N SER A 9 34.16 8.60 19.08
CA SER A 9 33.07 9.19 19.87
C SER A 9 32.09 9.90 18.94
N GLY A 10 31.06 9.15 18.53
CA GLY A 10 29.89 9.66 17.81
C GLY A 10 28.82 8.57 17.73
N SER A 11 28.19 8.28 18.88
CA SER A 11 27.22 7.21 19.11
C SER A 11 26.08 7.19 18.07
N GLY A 12 26.15 6.22 17.17
CA GLY A 12 25.09 5.74 16.28
C GLY A 12 25.24 4.22 16.18
N PRO A 13 24.23 3.46 15.70
CA PRO A 13 24.34 2.00 15.58
C PRO A 13 25.62 1.68 14.81
N ASP A 14 26.42 0.72 15.28
CA ASP A 14 27.76 0.40 14.76
C ASP A 14 27.71 0.14 13.24
N PHE A 15 27.80 1.22 12.46
CA PHE A 15 27.90 1.20 11.01
C PHE A 15 29.36 0.90 10.70
N ASN A 16 29.71 -0.38 10.68
CA ASN A 16 30.96 -0.81 10.09
C ASN A 16 30.88 -0.59 8.58
N ILE A 17 31.31 0.60 8.16
CA ILE A 17 31.54 0.93 6.76
C ILE A 17 32.85 0.26 6.36
N THR A 18 32.82 -0.59 5.33
CA THR A 18 33.99 -1.29 4.80
C THR A 18 35.04 -0.30 4.28
N ASP A 19 36.32 -0.63 4.40
CA ASP A 19 37.44 0.17 3.88
C ASP A 19 37.28 0.54 2.39
N ASP A 20 36.71 -0.35 1.58
CA ASP A 20 36.41 -0.09 0.16
C ASP A 20 35.44 1.08 -0.04
N ILE A 21 34.46 1.24 0.86
CA ILE A 21 33.50 2.34 0.82
C ILE A 21 34.14 3.61 1.38
N LEU A 22 34.95 3.50 2.44
CA LEU A 22 35.70 4.64 2.98
C LEU A 22 36.66 5.25 1.95
N ALA A 23 37.28 4.41 1.11
CA ALA A 23 38.20 4.84 0.07
C ALA A 23 37.55 5.69 -1.04
N VAL A 24 36.23 5.59 -1.23
CA VAL A 24 35.48 6.35 -2.23
C VAL A 24 34.73 7.55 -1.65
N ILE A 25 34.73 7.72 -0.32
CA ILE A 25 34.13 8.89 0.32
C ILE A 25 35.06 10.09 0.11
N PRO A 26 34.53 11.26 -0.33
CA PRO A 26 35.32 12.47 -0.46
C PRO A 26 36.03 12.82 0.85
N THR A 27 37.26 13.28 0.79
CA THR A 27 38.01 13.69 1.99
C THR A 27 37.62 15.09 2.47
N ASP A 28 37.05 15.92 1.59
CA ASP A 28 36.56 17.25 1.93
C ASP A 28 35.23 17.18 2.71
N PRO A 29 35.10 17.87 3.87
CA PRO A 29 33.90 17.82 4.68
C PRO A 29 32.62 18.35 4.00
N TYR A 30 32.71 19.36 3.12
CA TYR A 30 31.54 19.89 2.43
C TYR A 30 31.08 18.96 1.32
N ASP A 31 32.01 18.32 0.61
CA ASP A 31 31.70 17.30 -0.39
C ASP A 31 31.05 16.05 0.25
N GLN A 32 31.46 15.68 1.48
CA GLN A 32 30.79 14.62 2.24
C GLN A 32 29.35 14.97 2.59
N LEU A 33 29.07 16.21 3.01
CA LEU A 33 27.71 16.67 3.26
C LEU A 33 26.86 16.65 1.98
N ASP A 34 27.42 17.03 0.84
CA ASP A 34 26.73 16.95 -0.44
C ASP A 34 26.42 15.51 -0.84
N LEU A 35 27.37 14.59 -0.64
CA LEU A 35 27.16 13.16 -0.84
C LEU A 35 26.07 12.60 0.08
N ALA A 36 26.13 12.91 1.38
CA ALA A 36 25.13 12.48 2.36
C ALA A 36 23.73 13.01 2.01
N ARG A 37 23.65 14.27 1.56
CA ARG A 37 22.42 14.88 1.07
C ARG A 37 21.89 14.14 -0.15
N LYS A 38 22.73 13.85 -1.15
CA LYS A 38 22.36 13.08 -2.35
C LYS A 38 21.84 11.68 -1.99
N ILE A 39 22.55 10.95 -1.13
CA ILE A 39 22.12 9.62 -0.66
C ILE A 39 20.75 9.70 0.00
N THR A 40 20.56 10.68 0.89
CA THR A 40 19.28 10.89 1.59
C THR A 40 18.17 11.24 0.60
N SER A 41 18.44 12.13 -0.38
CA SER A 41 17.50 12.47 -1.44
C SER A 41 17.10 11.26 -2.28
N MET A 42 18.05 10.40 -2.65
CA MET A 42 17.77 9.16 -3.39
C MET A 42 16.95 8.16 -2.56
N ALA A 43 17.30 7.99 -1.28
CA ALA A 43 16.57 7.10 -0.38
C ALA A 43 15.12 7.57 -0.19
N ILE A 44 14.90 8.88 -0.03
CA ILE A 44 13.56 9.48 0.04
C ILE A 44 12.83 9.28 -1.28
N ALA A 45 13.44 9.60 -2.42
CA ALA A 45 12.81 9.45 -3.73
C ALA A 45 12.39 7.99 -4.01
N SER A 46 13.26 7.02 -3.69
CA SER A 46 12.96 5.59 -3.79
C SER A 46 11.77 5.20 -2.90
N ARG A 47 11.73 5.69 -1.66
CA ARG A 47 10.61 5.44 -0.74
C ARG A 47 9.31 6.08 -1.23
N VAL A 48 9.36 7.31 -1.73
CA VAL A 48 8.20 8.02 -2.29
C VAL A 48 7.65 7.26 -3.49
N SER A 49 8.50 6.87 -4.44
CA SER A 49 8.08 6.09 -5.61
C SER A 49 7.43 4.76 -5.23
N LYS A 50 7.97 4.05 -4.22
CA LYS A 50 7.35 2.82 -3.71
C LYS A 50 5.97 3.10 -3.11
N LEU A 51 5.82 4.17 -2.32
CA LEU A 51 4.53 4.55 -1.73
C LEU A 51 3.52 4.94 -2.80
N GLU A 52 3.91 5.69 -3.82
CA GLU A 52 3.04 6.06 -4.95
C GLU A 52 2.53 4.83 -5.70
N SER A 53 3.41 3.86 -5.96
CA SER A 53 3.02 2.57 -6.55
C SER A 53 2.01 1.81 -5.69
N GLU A 54 2.24 1.73 -4.38
CA GLU A 54 1.32 1.04 -3.46
C GLU A 54 -0.02 1.77 -3.35
N VAL A 55 -0.03 3.11 -3.32
CA VAL A 55 -1.27 3.90 -3.35
C VAL A 55 -2.04 3.65 -4.64
N GLY A 56 -1.35 3.61 -5.79
CA GLY A 56 -1.96 3.27 -7.07
C GLY A 56 -2.61 1.89 -7.06
N ARG A 57 -1.89 0.88 -6.55
CA ARG A 57 -2.40 -0.49 -6.40
C ARG A 57 -3.62 -0.56 -5.47
N LEU A 58 -3.58 0.12 -4.34
CA LEU A 58 -4.70 0.13 -3.38
C LEU A 58 -5.93 0.83 -3.95
N ARG A 59 -5.77 1.92 -4.69
CA ARG A 59 -6.88 2.58 -5.41
C ARG A 59 -7.50 1.65 -6.45
N GLN A 60 -6.68 0.94 -7.22
CA GLN A 60 -7.18 -0.03 -8.19
C GLN A 60 -8.01 -1.13 -7.52
N MET A 61 -7.51 -1.70 -6.42
CA MET A 61 -8.27 -2.70 -5.65
C MET A 61 -9.59 -2.15 -5.12
N MET A 62 -9.62 -0.89 -4.68
CA MET A 62 -10.83 -0.24 -4.20
C MET A 62 -11.88 -0.15 -5.33
N TYR A 63 -11.50 0.31 -6.51
CA TYR A 63 -12.40 0.38 -7.67
C TYR A 63 -12.94 -0.99 -8.07
N GLU A 64 -12.10 -2.03 -8.03
CA GLU A 64 -12.54 -3.40 -8.31
C GLU A 64 -13.56 -3.89 -7.27
N LYS A 65 -13.34 -3.59 -5.99
CA LYS A 65 -14.26 -3.95 -4.91
C LYS A 65 -15.58 -3.19 -5.03
N ASP A 66 -15.55 -1.90 -5.32
CA ASP A 66 -16.75 -1.07 -5.51
C ASP A 66 -17.60 -1.59 -6.69
N ARG A 67 -16.95 -1.98 -7.79
CA ARG A 67 -17.64 -2.60 -8.92
C ARG A 67 -18.31 -3.91 -8.52
N VAL A 68 -17.60 -4.79 -7.80
CA VAL A 68 -18.18 -6.06 -7.33
C VAL A 68 -19.34 -5.81 -6.35
N ALA A 69 -19.22 -4.81 -5.48
CA ALA A 69 -20.30 -4.43 -4.57
C ALA A 69 -21.54 -3.99 -5.35
N PHE A 70 -21.39 -3.13 -6.35
CA PHE A 70 -22.48 -2.70 -7.22
C PHE A 70 -23.15 -3.89 -7.94
N ASP A 71 -22.36 -4.78 -8.54
CA ASP A 71 -22.88 -5.97 -9.23
C ASP A 71 -23.66 -6.89 -8.27
N LEU A 72 -23.24 -6.99 -7.00
CA LEU A 72 -23.94 -7.77 -5.97
C LEU A 72 -25.22 -7.09 -5.52
N GLU A 73 -25.21 -5.78 -5.28
CA GLU A 73 -26.40 -4.98 -4.94
C GLU A 73 -27.47 -5.08 -6.03
N GLU A 74 -27.07 -5.06 -7.30
CA GLU A 74 -27.98 -5.25 -8.43
C GLU A 74 -28.62 -6.65 -8.38
N LYS A 75 -27.83 -7.70 -8.16
CA LYS A 75 -28.33 -9.08 -8.08
C LYS A 75 -29.28 -9.27 -6.90
N VAL A 76 -28.98 -8.69 -5.75
CA VAL A 76 -29.88 -8.71 -4.59
C VAL A 76 -31.21 -8.05 -4.95
N SER A 77 -31.16 -6.87 -5.55
CA SER A 77 -32.36 -6.14 -5.99
C SER A 77 -33.18 -6.91 -7.05
N GLN A 78 -32.52 -7.68 -7.92
CA GLN A 78 -33.20 -8.55 -8.88
C GLN A 78 -33.88 -9.74 -8.19
N LEU A 79 -33.18 -10.40 -7.25
CA LEU A 79 -33.71 -11.53 -6.50
C LEU A 79 -34.89 -11.13 -5.61
N GLU A 80 -34.81 -9.98 -4.94
CA GLU A 80 -35.90 -9.45 -4.12
C GLU A 80 -37.17 -9.22 -4.95
N ARG A 81 -37.03 -8.64 -6.14
CA ARG A 81 -38.16 -8.45 -7.07
C ARG A 81 -38.77 -9.78 -7.52
N ALA A 82 -37.93 -10.74 -7.92
CA ALA A 82 -38.38 -12.05 -8.34
C ALA A 82 -39.09 -12.81 -7.20
N TYR A 83 -38.58 -12.68 -5.98
CA TYR A 83 -39.21 -13.24 -4.79
C TYR A 83 -40.58 -12.63 -4.52
N GLN A 84 -40.69 -11.29 -4.50
CA GLN A 84 -41.97 -10.60 -4.29
C GLN A 84 -43.00 -10.92 -5.38
N GLU A 85 -42.56 -11.04 -6.63
CA GLU A 85 -43.42 -11.46 -7.73
C GLU A 85 -43.93 -12.90 -7.53
N SER A 86 -43.04 -13.83 -7.16
CA SER A 86 -43.42 -15.22 -6.87
C SER A 86 -44.37 -15.32 -5.68
N GLU A 87 -44.12 -14.56 -4.62
CA GLU A 87 -44.97 -14.50 -3.43
C GLU A 87 -46.37 -13.96 -3.78
N SER A 88 -46.42 -12.88 -4.55
CA SER A 88 -47.69 -12.28 -5.01
C SER A 88 -48.49 -13.25 -5.89
N ARG A 89 -47.83 -13.96 -6.79
CA ARG A 89 -48.44 -15.00 -7.62
C ARG A 89 -48.97 -16.16 -6.79
N LEU A 90 -48.19 -16.63 -5.82
CA LEU A 90 -48.61 -17.69 -4.91
C LEU A 90 -49.84 -17.29 -4.11
N LYS A 91 -49.85 -16.06 -3.58
CA LYS A 91 -51.00 -15.52 -2.84
C LYS A 91 -52.25 -15.46 -3.71
N MET A 92 -52.13 -14.99 -4.96
CA MET A 92 -53.26 -14.95 -5.90
C MET A 92 -53.83 -16.36 -6.15
N VAL A 93 -52.97 -17.35 -6.39
CA VAL A 93 -53.40 -18.75 -6.57
C VAL A 93 -54.05 -19.31 -5.31
N ILE A 94 -53.56 -18.98 -4.11
CA ILE A 94 -54.20 -19.39 -2.86
C ILE A 94 -55.59 -18.74 -2.72
N ASP A 95 -55.69 -17.43 -2.94
CA ASP A 95 -56.93 -16.68 -2.81
C ASP A 95 -58.00 -17.18 -3.82
N GLU A 96 -57.58 -17.51 -5.06
CA GLU A 96 -58.45 -18.13 -6.06
C GLU A 96 -58.97 -19.50 -5.62
N ASN A 97 -58.12 -20.34 -5.01
CA ASN A 97 -58.53 -21.66 -4.52
C ASN A 97 -59.43 -21.60 -3.28
N VAL A 98 -59.27 -20.59 -2.41
CA VAL A 98 -60.12 -20.40 -1.22
C VAL A 98 -61.50 -19.83 -1.57
N CYS A 99 -61.62 -19.13 -2.70
CA CYS A 99 -62.89 -18.57 -3.18
C CYS A 99 -63.75 -19.55 -4.02
N ILE A 100 -63.27 -20.78 -4.29
CA ILE A 100 -64.00 -21.87 -4.97
C ILE A 100 -64.57 -22.84 -3.94
#